data_AF-A0A378UYI5-F1
#
_entry.id   AF-A0A378UYI5-F1
#
_cell.length_a   1.000
_cell.length_b   1.000
_cell.length_c   1.000
_cell.angle_alpha   90.00
_cell.angle_beta   90.00
_cell.angle_gamma   90.00
#
_symmetry.space_group_name_H-M   'P 1'
#
loop_
_entity.id
_entity.type
_entity.pdbx_description
1 polymer ?
#
loop_
_entity_poly.entity_id
_entity_poly.type
_entity_poly.pdbx_seq_one_letter_code
_entity_poly.pdbx_strand_id
1 'polypeptide(L)'
;MIRRVVAISVVGALLLAICGCNPFGKNPLEPSLPGAFGARITNGKLQIWTGSLCIGVNTIKFQFDWGEKDRAELVLQTPTKTLQLHPPPGQTRGDVGPDPGVDVEHLTFGGPYPGFEVAKSLPPEFDWHKAKALGILIDGDLMAGGGEVDLTEVFDQSAHHPDDTYWFQGIGWLNPAEAASQDGKTFLAMCTPDPAKNDGRPRVFGVRGTEGSLRIWPGPYCGPADVVTLSFQPGQAALMLTADPLNGIPFENLTATGPYPGFNVARPLPNEFDWRTAKSAVLRVTNNDVTTWTRPTDLTPARTESAQHPEDTYWFQGFGWLNSSQVARHDGKDFLTACAQAK
;
A
#
# COMPACT_ATOMS: atom_id res chain seq x y z
N MET A 1 -47.96 -18.53 -70.97
CA MET A 1 -49.11 -18.53 -70.03
C MET A 1 -48.55 -18.62 -68.61
N ILE A 2 -48.39 -17.49 -67.92
CA ILE A 2 -49.32 -16.92 -66.92
C ILE A 2 -49.14 -17.52 -65.51
N ARG A 3 -48.50 -16.70 -64.65
CA ARG A 3 -48.76 -16.44 -63.21
C ARG A 3 -48.26 -17.47 -62.18
N ARG A 4 -47.71 -17.10 -61.01
CA ARG A 4 -47.93 -15.90 -60.17
C ARG A 4 -46.75 -15.67 -59.21
N VAL A 5 -46.48 -14.40 -58.99
CA VAL A 5 -45.71 -13.79 -57.89
C VAL A 5 -46.29 -14.18 -56.54
N VAL A 6 -45.45 -14.59 -55.58
CA VAL A 6 -45.58 -14.23 -54.15
C VAL A 6 -44.15 -14.10 -53.59
N ALA A 7 -43.66 -12.86 -53.50
CA ALA A 7 -42.55 -12.50 -52.63
C ALA A 7 -43.08 -12.50 -51.20
N ILE A 8 -42.57 -13.40 -50.36
CA ILE A 8 -42.83 -13.37 -48.92
C ILE A 8 -41.80 -12.43 -48.31
N SER A 9 -42.31 -11.28 -47.87
CA SER A 9 -41.60 -10.23 -47.16
C SER A 9 -40.88 -10.78 -45.93
N VAL A 10 -39.56 -10.60 -45.91
CA VAL A 10 -38.71 -10.74 -44.72
C VAL A 10 -39.04 -9.57 -43.78
N VAL A 11 -39.90 -9.82 -42.80
CA VAL A 11 -40.18 -8.89 -41.70
C VAL A 11 -39.57 -9.47 -40.43
N GLY A 12 -38.58 -8.74 -39.90
CA GLY A 12 -38.37 -8.56 -38.47
C GLY A 12 -37.88 -9.77 -37.67
N ALA A 13 -36.56 -9.99 -37.66
CA ALA A 13 -35.89 -10.64 -36.54
C ALA A 13 -34.55 -9.95 -36.23
N LEU A 14 -34.54 -9.32 -35.05
CA LEU A 14 -33.39 -8.94 -34.25
C LEU A 14 -32.52 -7.76 -34.73
N LEU A 15 -33.08 -6.57 -34.53
CA LEU A 15 -32.42 -5.57 -33.67
C LEU A 15 -31.91 -6.25 -32.38
N LEU A 16 -30.64 -6.04 -32.07
CA LEU A 16 -30.00 -5.96 -30.74
C LEU A 16 -28.50 -6.33 -30.86
N ALA A 17 -27.79 -5.72 -31.81
CA ALA A 17 -26.37 -5.43 -31.63
C ALA A 17 -26.26 -4.23 -30.67
N ILE A 18 -26.67 -4.44 -29.41
CA ILE A 18 -26.26 -3.57 -28.33
C ILE A 18 -24.81 -3.94 -28.07
N CYS A 19 -23.87 -3.15 -28.60
CA CYS A 19 -22.58 -3.01 -27.94
C CYS A 19 -22.89 -2.81 -26.46
N GLY A 20 -22.53 -3.79 -25.64
CA GLY A 20 -22.81 -3.83 -24.21
C GLY A 20 -22.10 -2.69 -23.49
N CYS A 21 -22.60 -1.47 -23.64
CA CYS A 21 -22.55 -0.47 -22.59
C CYS A 21 -23.30 -1.10 -21.42
N ASN A 22 -22.57 -1.52 -20.40
CA ASN A 22 -23.15 -1.96 -19.13
C ASN A 22 -24.16 -0.88 -18.70
N PRO A 23 -25.47 -1.17 -18.67
CA PRO A 23 -26.51 -0.20 -18.35
C PRO A 23 -26.50 0.20 -16.86
N PHE A 24 -25.64 -0.44 -16.07
CA PHE A 24 -25.24 -0.01 -14.76
C PHE A 24 -23.87 0.64 -14.92
N GLY A 25 -23.75 1.94 -14.61
CA GLY A 25 -22.50 2.69 -14.73
C GLY A 25 -21.31 1.98 -14.09
N LYS A 26 -20.09 2.39 -14.46
CA LYS A 26 -18.82 1.83 -13.96
C LYS A 26 -18.94 1.41 -12.49
N ASN A 27 -18.64 0.15 -12.18
CA ASN A 27 -18.67 -0.34 -10.80
C ASN A 27 -17.81 0.59 -9.94
N PRO A 28 -18.37 1.29 -8.93
CA PRO A 28 -17.61 2.29 -8.16
C PRO A 28 -16.40 1.67 -7.43
N LEU A 29 -16.37 0.35 -7.27
CA LEU A 29 -15.26 -0.39 -6.68
C LEU A 29 -14.15 -0.76 -7.68
N GLU A 30 -14.43 -0.76 -8.99
CA GLU A 30 -13.42 -1.11 -10.01
C GLU A 30 -12.41 0.03 -10.18
N PRO A 31 -11.10 -0.24 -10.21
CA PRO A 31 -10.09 0.78 -10.47
C PRO A 31 -10.32 1.49 -11.81
N SER A 32 -9.98 2.78 -11.89
CA SER A 32 -10.13 3.57 -13.11
C SER A 32 -9.11 3.25 -14.20
N LEU A 33 -8.02 2.59 -13.81
CA LEU A 33 -6.89 2.17 -14.63
C LEU A 33 -6.49 0.74 -14.24
N PRO A 34 -5.90 -0.06 -15.15
CA PRO A 34 -5.46 -1.40 -14.83
C PRO A 34 -4.35 -1.37 -13.76
N GLY A 35 -4.42 -2.28 -12.79
CA GLY A 35 -3.33 -2.51 -11.82
C GLY A 35 -2.19 -3.27 -12.48
N ALA A 36 -0.94 -2.82 -12.29
CA ALA A 36 0.22 -3.46 -12.86
C ALA A 36 1.40 -3.51 -11.87
N PHE A 37 2.24 -4.53 -12.04
CA PHE A 37 3.53 -4.66 -11.39
C PHE A 37 4.57 -5.06 -12.45
N GLY A 38 5.83 -4.77 -12.15
CA GLY A 38 6.97 -5.12 -12.99
C GLY A 38 7.52 -6.50 -12.67
N ALA A 39 7.80 -7.31 -13.68
CA ALA A 39 8.47 -8.61 -13.55
C ALA A 39 9.71 -8.70 -14.45
N ARG A 40 10.75 -9.39 -13.98
CA ARG A 40 11.99 -9.64 -14.72
C ARG A 40 12.66 -10.93 -14.26
N ILE A 41 13.31 -11.65 -15.17
CA ILE A 41 14.31 -12.66 -14.82
C ILE A 41 15.70 -12.05 -14.76
N THR A 42 16.31 -12.10 -13.58
CA THR A 42 17.71 -11.68 -13.37
C THR A 42 18.45 -12.83 -12.72
N ASN A 43 19.53 -13.31 -13.36
CA ASN A 43 20.34 -14.44 -12.87
C ASN A 43 19.49 -15.69 -12.52
N GLY A 44 18.50 -16.00 -13.36
CA GLY A 44 17.60 -17.15 -13.17
C GLY A 44 16.59 -16.98 -12.03
N LYS A 45 16.47 -15.79 -11.45
CA LYS A 45 15.49 -15.49 -10.41
C LYS A 45 14.43 -14.53 -10.93
N LEU A 46 13.17 -14.81 -10.59
CA LEU A 46 12.07 -13.89 -10.84
C LEU A 46 12.10 -12.75 -9.82
N GLN A 47 12.44 -11.57 -10.32
CA GLN A 47 12.38 -10.30 -9.61
C GLN A 47 11.04 -9.62 -9.89
N ILE A 48 10.45 -9.08 -8.83
CA ILE A 48 9.18 -8.38 -8.85
C ILE A 48 9.42 -6.97 -8.34
N TRP A 49 8.82 -6.00 -9.00
CA TRP A 49 8.75 -4.62 -8.59
C TRP A 49 7.30 -4.19 -8.55
N THR A 50 6.83 -3.68 -7.42
CA THR A 50 5.44 -3.24 -7.25
C THR A 50 5.10 -1.97 -8.03
N GLY A 51 6.10 -1.33 -8.67
CA GLY A 51 5.98 -0.07 -9.41
C GLY A 51 6.00 1.17 -8.50
N SER A 52 5.50 1.03 -7.26
CA SER A 52 5.53 2.05 -6.22
C SER A 52 5.64 1.41 -4.84
N LEU A 53 6.17 2.15 -3.85
CA LEU A 53 6.33 1.66 -2.49
C LEU A 53 4.98 1.30 -1.86
N CYS A 54 4.79 0.02 -1.57
CA CYS A 54 3.68 -0.51 -0.80
C CYS A 54 3.99 -0.39 0.69
N ILE A 55 3.17 0.36 1.42
CA ILE A 55 3.42 0.66 2.83
C ILE A 55 2.58 -0.27 3.69
N GLY A 56 3.19 -0.87 4.72
CA GLY A 56 2.44 -1.65 5.70
C GLY A 56 1.76 -2.90 5.14
N VAL A 57 2.40 -3.56 4.17
CA VAL A 57 1.92 -4.83 3.63
C VAL A 57 1.95 -5.89 4.72
N ASN A 58 0.82 -6.54 4.94
CA ASN A 58 0.71 -7.61 5.93
C ASN A 58 0.57 -9.01 5.30
N THR A 59 0.11 -9.08 4.05
CA THR A 59 0.01 -10.32 3.29
C THR A 59 0.40 -10.09 1.82
N ILE A 60 1.12 -11.03 1.24
CA ILE A 60 1.38 -11.09 -0.21
C ILE A 60 0.96 -12.46 -0.70
N LYS A 61 0.16 -12.51 -1.76
CA LYS A 61 -0.25 -13.76 -2.43
C LYS A 61 0.34 -13.77 -3.83
N PHE A 62 1.18 -14.76 -4.12
CA PHE A 62 1.58 -15.09 -5.47
C PHE A 62 0.71 -16.22 -5.97
N GLN A 63 0.03 -16.01 -7.08
CA GLN A 63 -0.93 -16.94 -7.65
C GLN A 63 -0.53 -17.25 -9.07
N PHE A 64 -0.18 -18.51 -9.31
CA PHE A 64 0.19 -18.97 -10.64
C PHE A 64 -1.01 -19.58 -11.34
N ASP A 65 -1.13 -19.28 -12.64
CA ASP A 65 -2.17 -19.78 -13.54
C ASP A 65 -3.59 -19.58 -12.95
N TRP A 66 -3.86 -18.33 -12.56
CA TRP A 66 -5.13 -17.92 -11.97
C TRP A 66 -6.32 -18.28 -12.87
N GLY A 67 -7.38 -18.84 -12.29
CA GLY A 67 -8.56 -19.29 -13.03
C GLY A 67 -8.44 -20.67 -13.67
N GLU A 68 -7.25 -21.29 -13.69
CA GLU A 68 -7.06 -22.67 -14.14
C GLU A 68 -7.26 -23.69 -13.01
N LYS A 69 -7.48 -24.97 -13.38
CA LYS A 69 -7.67 -26.06 -12.42
C LYS A 69 -6.41 -26.35 -11.59
N ASP A 70 -5.24 -26.05 -12.15
CA ASP A 70 -3.94 -26.36 -11.58
C ASP A 70 -3.31 -25.16 -10.86
N ARG A 71 -4.13 -24.18 -10.45
CA ARG A 71 -3.69 -22.98 -9.74
C ARG A 71 -2.82 -23.34 -8.53
N ALA A 72 -1.69 -22.65 -8.39
CA ALA A 72 -0.81 -22.78 -7.24
C ALA A 72 -0.66 -21.42 -6.55
N GLU A 73 -0.57 -21.42 -5.22
CA GLU A 73 -0.52 -20.19 -4.44
C GLU A 73 0.56 -20.27 -3.35
N LEU A 74 1.42 -19.25 -3.32
CA LEU A 74 2.32 -18.94 -2.21
C LEU A 74 1.72 -17.76 -1.44
N VAL A 75 1.57 -17.91 -0.13
CA VAL A 75 1.13 -16.81 0.75
C VAL A 75 2.23 -16.47 1.73
N LEU A 76 2.64 -15.20 1.70
CA LEU A 76 3.53 -14.60 2.67
C LEU A 76 2.70 -13.76 3.64
N GLN A 77 2.98 -13.85 4.94
CA GLN A 77 2.31 -13.05 5.98
C GLN A 77 3.33 -12.50 6.96
N THR A 78 3.05 -11.39 7.61
CA THR A 78 3.89 -10.96 8.72
C THR A 78 3.63 -11.86 9.93
N PRO A 79 4.64 -12.05 10.81
CA PRO A 79 4.43 -12.78 12.06
C PRO A 79 3.29 -12.22 12.91
N THR A 80 3.13 -10.89 12.96
CA THR A 80 2.05 -10.23 13.70
C THR A 80 0.68 -10.57 13.12
N LYS A 81 0.54 -10.62 11.79
CA LYS A 81 -0.71 -11.03 11.14
C LYS A 81 -1.05 -12.47 11.47
N THR A 82 -0.06 -13.36 11.49
CA THR A 82 -0.25 -14.75 11.90
C THR A 82 -0.73 -14.86 13.33
N LEU A 83 -0.13 -14.11 14.27
CA LEU A 83 -0.57 -14.05 15.66
C LEU A 83 -1.99 -13.48 15.81
N GLN A 84 -2.40 -12.53 14.99
CA GLN A 84 -3.78 -12.01 15.00
C GLN A 84 -4.79 -13.03 14.48
N LEU A 85 -4.44 -13.80 13.45
CA LEU A 85 -5.30 -14.84 12.88
C LEU A 85 -5.37 -16.07 13.80
N HIS A 86 -4.28 -16.36 14.52
CA HIS A 86 -4.16 -17.49 15.44
C HIS A 86 -3.59 -17.01 16.79
N PRO A 87 -4.39 -16.32 17.63
CA PRO A 87 -3.92 -15.85 18.94
C PRO A 87 -3.52 -17.02 19.85
N PRO A 88 -2.48 -16.85 20.70
CA PRO A 88 -2.14 -17.85 21.72
C PRO A 88 -3.33 -18.13 22.65
N PRO A 89 -3.42 -19.33 23.26
CA PRO A 89 -4.47 -19.65 24.23
C PRO A 89 -4.55 -18.60 25.34
N GLY A 90 -5.75 -18.08 25.59
CA GLY A 90 -5.99 -17.03 26.59
C GLY A 90 -5.79 -15.60 26.09
N GLN A 91 -5.42 -15.40 24.83
CA GLN A 91 -5.40 -14.09 24.17
C GLN A 91 -6.48 -14.00 23.09
N THR A 92 -6.94 -12.79 22.85
CA THR A 92 -7.82 -12.40 21.75
C THR A 92 -7.01 -11.66 20.68
N ARG A 93 -7.61 -11.48 19.49
CA ARG A 93 -7.01 -10.64 18.44
C ARG A 93 -6.71 -9.22 18.92
N GLY A 94 -7.53 -8.69 19.83
CA GLY A 94 -7.35 -7.35 20.41
C GLY A 94 -6.07 -7.23 21.26
N ASP A 95 -5.64 -8.33 21.89
CA ASP A 95 -4.47 -8.35 22.77
C ASP A 95 -3.14 -8.33 22.00
N VAL A 96 -3.16 -8.77 20.73
CA VAL A 96 -1.97 -8.76 19.86
C VAL A 96 -1.68 -7.36 19.32
N GLY A 97 -2.69 -6.49 19.23
CA GLY A 97 -2.62 -5.20 18.53
C GLY A 97 -2.57 -5.35 16.98
N PRO A 98 -2.78 -4.27 16.21
CA PRO A 98 -2.78 -4.24 14.75
C PRO A 98 -1.38 -4.51 14.22
N ASP A 99 -1.33 -4.88 12.95
CA ASP A 99 -0.09 -5.24 12.31
C ASP A 99 0.52 -4.00 11.64
N PRO A 100 1.73 -3.56 12.05
CA PRO A 100 2.42 -2.48 11.37
C PRO A 100 2.79 -2.86 9.93
N GLY A 101 2.78 -4.13 9.55
CA GLY A 101 3.10 -4.55 8.19
C GLY A 101 4.56 -4.25 7.80
N VAL A 102 4.88 -4.42 6.53
CA VAL A 102 6.22 -4.25 5.97
C VAL A 102 6.13 -3.34 4.75
N ASP A 103 7.11 -2.47 4.60
CA ASP A 103 7.25 -1.68 3.39
C ASP A 103 7.89 -2.55 2.30
N VAL A 104 7.25 -2.59 1.13
CA VAL A 104 7.61 -3.48 0.02
C VAL A 104 7.62 -2.69 -1.27
N GLU A 105 8.73 -2.76 -1.98
CA GLU A 105 8.83 -2.21 -3.34
C GLU A 105 9.40 -3.25 -4.31
N HIS A 106 10.44 -3.95 -3.88
CA HIS A 106 11.05 -5.03 -4.63
C HIS A 106 10.99 -6.34 -3.86
N LEU A 107 10.73 -7.42 -4.58
CA LEU A 107 10.69 -8.78 -4.06
C LEU A 107 11.45 -9.70 -5.02
N THR A 108 12.01 -10.77 -4.48
CA THR A 108 12.54 -11.87 -5.29
C THR A 108 11.75 -13.12 -4.95
N PHE A 109 11.17 -13.74 -5.97
CA PHE A 109 10.49 -15.02 -5.80
C PHE A 109 11.50 -16.11 -5.38
N GLY A 110 11.13 -16.99 -4.46
CA GLY A 110 12.04 -17.92 -3.78
C GLY A 110 12.80 -17.31 -2.59
N GLY A 111 12.62 -16.02 -2.32
CA GLY A 111 13.15 -15.34 -1.14
C GLY A 111 14.60 -14.84 -1.27
N PRO A 112 15.17 -14.29 -0.18
CA PRO A 112 14.57 -14.16 1.15
C PRO A 112 13.37 -13.19 1.18
N TYR A 113 12.52 -13.33 2.20
CA TYR A 113 11.35 -12.46 2.43
C TYR A 113 11.49 -11.69 3.75
N PRO A 114 12.29 -10.60 3.80
CA PRO A 114 12.47 -9.84 5.03
C PRO A 114 11.13 -9.35 5.60
N GLY A 115 10.88 -9.67 6.86
CA GLY A 115 9.66 -9.24 7.56
C GLY A 115 8.41 -10.08 7.31
N PHE A 116 8.50 -11.12 6.46
CA PHE A 116 7.43 -12.07 6.20
C PHE A 116 7.85 -13.50 6.51
N GLU A 117 6.87 -14.33 6.84
CA GLU A 117 6.95 -15.78 6.90
C GLU A 117 6.06 -16.41 5.83
N VAL A 118 6.39 -17.65 5.45
CA VAL A 118 5.59 -18.42 4.50
C VAL A 118 4.40 -19.02 5.25
N ALA A 119 3.22 -18.41 5.10
CA ALA A 119 1.98 -18.90 5.70
C ALA A 119 1.36 -20.07 4.92
N LYS A 120 1.54 -20.08 3.60
CA LYS A 120 1.15 -21.19 2.73
C LYS A 120 2.23 -21.38 1.67
N SER A 121 2.85 -22.55 1.65
CA SER A 121 3.85 -22.92 0.64
C SER A 121 3.17 -23.39 -0.65
N LEU A 122 3.91 -23.29 -1.76
CA LEU A 122 3.52 -23.95 -3.00
C LEU A 122 3.52 -25.47 -2.84
N PRO A 123 2.74 -26.21 -3.64
CA PRO A 123 2.83 -27.66 -3.70
C PRO A 123 4.29 -28.10 -3.97
N PRO A 124 4.81 -29.15 -3.30
CA PRO A 124 6.21 -29.56 -3.44
C PRO A 124 6.67 -29.84 -4.87
N GLU A 125 5.76 -30.31 -5.72
CA GLU A 125 5.97 -30.66 -7.12
C GLU A 125 5.72 -29.51 -8.10
N PHE A 126 5.29 -28.34 -7.61
CA PHE A 126 4.99 -27.20 -8.45
C PHE A 126 6.27 -26.55 -8.99
N ASP A 127 6.38 -26.46 -10.31
CA ASP A 127 7.48 -25.81 -11.01
C ASP A 127 7.01 -24.50 -11.65
N TRP A 128 7.31 -23.39 -11.00
CA TRP A 128 6.90 -22.06 -11.44
C TRP A 128 7.48 -21.65 -12.80
N HIS A 129 8.54 -22.30 -13.30
CA HIS A 129 9.07 -22.04 -14.64
C HIS A 129 8.14 -22.52 -15.76
N LYS A 130 7.17 -23.37 -15.43
CA LYS A 130 6.16 -23.88 -16.37
C LYS A 130 4.85 -23.10 -16.32
N ALA A 131 4.71 -22.20 -15.34
CA ALA A 131 3.54 -21.34 -15.22
C ALA A 131 3.54 -20.32 -16.35
N LYS A 132 2.34 -20.00 -16.85
CA LYS A 132 2.17 -19.01 -17.93
C LYS A 132 1.88 -17.63 -17.36
N ALA A 133 1.21 -17.56 -16.22
CA ALA A 133 0.83 -16.30 -15.62
C ALA A 133 1.17 -16.27 -14.12
N LEU A 134 1.54 -15.09 -13.65
CA LEU A 134 1.66 -14.77 -12.24
C LEU A 134 0.75 -13.61 -11.88
N GLY A 135 -0.24 -13.88 -11.04
CA GLY A 135 -0.98 -12.89 -10.30
C GLY A 135 -0.30 -12.55 -8.97
N ILE A 136 -0.29 -11.28 -8.61
CA ILE A 136 0.09 -10.84 -7.26
C ILE A 136 -1.07 -10.09 -6.66
N LEU A 137 -1.46 -10.46 -5.44
CA LEU A 137 -2.28 -9.63 -4.58
C LEU A 137 -1.49 -9.24 -3.35
N ILE A 138 -1.56 -7.96 -3.00
CA ILE A 138 -0.98 -7.43 -1.79
C ILE A 138 -2.16 -7.05 -0.90
N ASP A 139 -2.26 -7.66 0.28
CA ASP A 139 -3.13 -7.13 1.32
C ASP A 139 -2.27 -6.22 2.21
N GLY A 140 -2.59 -4.95 2.13
CA GLY A 140 -2.05 -3.86 2.94
C GLY A 140 -3.14 -2.83 3.12
N ASP A 141 -2.79 -1.65 3.59
CA ASP A 141 -3.77 -0.67 4.05
C ASP A 141 -3.88 0.58 3.16
N LEU A 142 -3.29 0.48 1.98
CA LEU A 142 -3.77 1.24 0.83
C LEU A 142 -4.61 0.30 -0.01
N MET A 143 -5.33 0.85 -1.00
CA MET A 143 -6.01 0.12 -2.08
C MET A 143 -4.99 -0.68 -2.89
N ALA A 144 -4.32 -1.64 -2.24
CA ALA A 144 -3.32 -2.51 -2.79
C ALA A 144 -4.06 -3.39 -3.78
N GLY A 145 -3.83 -3.09 -5.05
CA GLY A 145 -4.47 -3.80 -6.14
C GLY A 145 -3.89 -5.19 -6.29
N GLY A 146 -4.52 -5.96 -7.16
CA GLY A 146 -3.87 -7.07 -7.81
C GLY A 146 -3.33 -6.65 -9.16
N GLY A 147 -2.33 -7.36 -9.64
CA GLY A 147 -1.92 -7.34 -11.05
C GLY A 147 -1.64 -8.76 -11.52
N GLU A 148 -1.57 -8.93 -12.83
CA GLU A 148 -1.15 -10.18 -13.46
C GLU A 148 -0.10 -9.87 -14.51
N VAL A 149 0.88 -10.78 -14.68
CA VAL A 149 1.87 -10.72 -15.76
C VAL A 149 1.93 -12.06 -16.48
N ASP A 150 2.12 -12.00 -17.81
CA ASP A 150 2.47 -13.16 -18.62
C ASP A 150 3.96 -13.49 -18.40
N LEU A 151 4.21 -14.64 -17.79
CA LEU A 151 5.56 -15.12 -17.51
C LEU A 151 6.30 -15.55 -18.79
N THR A 152 5.60 -15.92 -19.85
CA THR A 152 6.21 -16.28 -21.14
C THR A 152 7.01 -15.11 -21.70
N GLU A 153 6.39 -13.93 -21.75
CA GLU A 153 7.04 -12.70 -22.18
C GLU A 153 8.23 -12.33 -21.27
N VAL A 154 8.05 -12.48 -19.96
CA VAL A 154 9.11 -12.21 -18.97
C VAL A 154 10.31 -13.13 -19.20
N PHE A 155 10.10 -14.44 -19.40
CA PHE A 155 11.18 -15.39 -19.66
C PHE A 155 11.90 -15.10 -20.98
N ASP A 156 11.15 -14.84 -22.05
CA ASP A 156 11.71 -14.69 -23.39
C ASP A 156 12.44 -13.35 -23.60
N GLN A 157 11.94 -12.28 -22.98
CA GLN A 157 12.43 -10.92 -23.27
C GLN A 157 13.38 -10.34 -22.21
N SER A 158 13.40 -10.83 -20.96
CA SER A 158 14.22 -10.21 -19.89
C SER A 158 15.69 -9.94 -20.29
N ALA A 159 16.33 -10.90 -20.97
CA ALA A 159 17.74 -10.78 -21.37
C ALA A 159 17.98 -9.80 -22.53
N HIS A 160 16.93 -9.39 -23.24
CA HIS A 160 16.98 -8.46 -24.37
C HIS A 160 16.78 -6.99 -23.94
N HIS A 161 16.46 -6.74 -22.67
CA HIS A 161 16.19 -5.41 -22.13
C HIS A 161 17.22 -4.99 -21.07
N PRO A 162 17.49 -3.68 -20.90
CA PRO A 162 18.44 -3.17 -19.90
C PRO A 162 18.13 -3.65 -18.48
N ASP A 163 19.14 -3.86 -17.64
CA ASP A 163 19.02 -4.49 -16.31
C ASP A 163 18.11 -3.77 -15.30
N ASP A 164 17.86 -2.48 -15.51
CA ASP A 164 16.99 -1.66 -14.69
C ASP A 164 15.53 -1.61 -15.17
N THR A 165 15.17 -2.37 -16.21
CA THR A 165 13.81 -2.41 -16.76
C THR A 165 13.03 -3.65 -16.33
N TYR A 166 11.72 -3.50 -16.19
CA TYR A 166 10.78 -4.57 -15.83
C TYR A 166 9.61 -4.61 -16.81
N TRP A 167 9.09 -5.81 -17.09
CA TRP A 167 7.87 -5.99 -17.87
C TRP A 167 6.63 -5.65 -17.03
N PHE A 168 5.89 -4.63 -17.45
CA PHE A 168 4.55 -4.30 -16.95
C PHE A 168 3.51 -4.79 -17.95
N GLN A 169 2.64 -5.70 -17.53
CA GLN A 169 1.66 -6.35 -18.40
C GLN A 169 0.81 -5.34 -19.18
N GLY A 170 0.80 -5.48 -20.50
CA GLY A 170 0.02 -4.62 -21.40
C GLY A 170 0.57 -3.20 -21.56
N ILE A 171 1.68 -2.86 -20.91
CA ILE A 171 2.32 -1.54 -20.97
C ILE A 171 3.68 -1.62 -21.68
N GLY A 172 4.54 -2.54 -21.26
CA GLY A 172 5.87 -2.72 -21.83
C GLY A 172 6.99 -2.86 -20.81
N TRP A 173 8.22 -2.89 -21.31
CA TRP A 173 9.43 -2.83 -20.50
C TRP A 173 9.71 -1.40 -20.07
N LEU A 174 9.66 -1.12 -18.76
CA LEU A 174 9.82 0.21 -18.20
C LEU A 174 10.96 0.26 -17.18
N ASN A 175 11.75 1.33 -17.22
CA ASN A 175 12.67 1.70 -16.12
C ASN A 175 11.94 2.51 -15.02
N PRO A 176 12.60 2.80 -13.87
CA PRO A 176 12.04 3.61 -12.79
C PRO A 176 11.41 4.95 -13.20
N ALA A 177 12.09 5.70 -14.06
CA ALA A 177 11.61 7.01 -14.49
C ALA A 177 10.39 6.90 -15.42
N GLU A 178 10.40 5.93 -16.34
CA GLU A 178 9.29 5.67 -17.25
C GLU A 178 8.04 5.21 -16.53
N ALA A 179 8.17 4.27 -15.58
CA ALA A 179 7.04 3.80 -14.78
C ALA A 179 6.45 4.95 -13.95
N ALA A 180 7.29 5.74 -13.26
CA ALA A 180 6.84 6.88 -12.48
C ALA A 180 6.13 7.94 -13.34
N SER A 181 6.52 8.09 -14.62
CA SER A 181 5.87 9.04 -15.53
C SER A 181 4.49 8.57 -16.01
N GLN A 182 4.24 7.26 -15.99
CA GLN A 182 3.06 6.57 -16.52
C GLN A 182 2.06 6.12 -15.46
N ASP A 183 2.52 5.92 -14.22
CA ASP A 183 1.72 5.59 -13.06
C ASP A 183 0.68 6.68 -12.76
N GLY A 184 -0.56 6.25 -12.46
CA GLY A 184 -1.72 7.12 -12.30
C GLY A 184 -2.24 7.75 -13.60
N LYS A 185 -1.68 7.40 -14.77
CA LYS A 185 -2.14 7.90 -16.08
C LYS A 185 -2.54 6.79 -17.05
N THR A 186 -1.74 5.74 -17.11
CA THR A 186 -1.90 4.63 -18.05
C THR A 186 -2.16 3.30 -17.34
N PHE A 187 -1.58 3.13 -16.16
CA PHE A 187 -1.82 2.04 -15.23
C PHE A 187 -1.72 2.57 -13.79
N LEU A 188 -2.09 1.74 -12.82
CA LEU A 188 -1.81 1.96 -11.40
C LEU A 188 -0.75 0.96 -10.95
N ALA A 189 0.40 1.46 -10.51
CA ALA A 189 1.31 0.63 -9.74
C ALA A 189 0.57 0.09 -8.50
N MET A 190 0.96 -1.09 -8.01
CA MET A 190 0.14 -1.89 -7.08
C MET A 190 -0.40 -1.11 -5.88
N CYS A 191 0.37 -0.15 -5.37
CA CYS A 191 0.04 0.61 -4.16
C CYS A 191 -0.18 2.10 -4.42
N THR A 192 -0.35 2.48 -5.69
CA THR A 192 -0.69 3.85 -6.07
C THR A 192 -2.20 4.06 -5.94
N PRO A 193 -2.65 5.08 -5.18
CA PRO A 193 -4.08 5.42 -5.10
C PRO A 193 -4.65 5.77 -6.47
N ASP A 194 -5.86 5.29 -6.75
CA ASP A 194 -6.58 5.61 -7.97
C ASP A 194 -6.94 7.11 -8.03
N PRO A 195 -6.41 7.89 -8.98
CA PRO A 195 -6.62 9.33 -9.06
C PRO A 195 -8.06 9.73 -9.44
N ALA A 196 -8.86 8.79 -9.96
CA ALA A 196 -10.29 9.04 -10.20
C ALA A 196 -11.13 8.88 -8.93
N LYS A 197 -10.57 8.23 -7.90
CA LYS A 197 -11.23 7.98 -6.61
C LYS A 197 -10.62 8.77 -5.46
N ASN A 198 -9.38 9.19 -5.61
CA ASN A 198 -8.62 9.96 -4.65
C ASN A 198 -8.07 11.19 -5.37
N ASP A 199 -8.21 12.38 -4.79
CA ASP A 199 -7.77 13.64 -5.40
C ASP A 199 -6.24 13.79 -5.55
N GLY A 200 -5.48 12.75 -5.21
CA GLY A 200 -4.04 12.65 -5.42
C GLY A 200 -3.20 13.37 -4.36
N ARG A 201 -3.82 14.06 -3.40
CA ARG A 201 -3.09 14.75 -2.33
C ARG A 201 -2.42 13.72 -1.41
N PRO A 202 -1.10 13.81 -1.19
CA PRO A 202 -0.43 12.92 -0.25
C PRO A 202 -0.92 13.22 1.16
N ARG A 203 -1.05 12.17 1.97
CA ARG A 203 -1.27 12.34 3.40
C ARG A 203 0.04 12.28 4.16
N VAL A 204 0.32 13.27 5.00
CA VAL A 204 1.61 13.46 5.66
C VAL A 204 1.45 13.85 7.12
N PHE A 205 2.51 13.72 7.89
CA PHE A 205 2.62 14.23 9.25
C PHE A 205 3.97 14.92 9.44
N GLY A 206 4.05 15.77 10.47
CA GLY A 206 5.26 16.49 10.84
C GLY A 206 6.11 15.67 11.81
N VAL A 207 7.44 15.72 11.63
CA VAL A 207 8.41 15.15 12.58
C VAL A 207 9.43 16.19 13.04
N ARG A 208 9.86 16.08 14.29
CA ARG A 208 10.94 16.92 14.84
C ARG A 208 11.74 16.14 15.88
N GLY A 209 13.07 16.20 15.80
CA GLY A 209 13.95 15.72 16.86
C GLY A 209 14.07 16.78 17.97
N THR A 210 13.89 16.40 19.23
CA THR A 210 14.09 17.29 20.39
C THR A 210 14.63 16.50 21.57
N GLU A 211 15.81 16.89 22.07
CA GLU A 211 16.43 16.32 23.28
C GLU A 211 16.46 14.77 23.29
N GLY A 212 16.82 14.18 22.16
CA GLY A 212 16.90 12.72 22.01
C GLY A 212 15.57 12.02 21.74
N SER A 213 14.44 12.72 21.81
CA SER A 213 13.13 12.18 21.45
C SER A 213 12.61 12.67 20.10
N LEU A 214 11.71 11.90 19.51
CA LEU A 214 11.04 12.23 18.26
C LEU A 214 9.63 12.73 18.57
N ARG A 215 9.37 14.00 18.26
CA ARG A 215 8.04 14.60 18.30
C ARG A 215 7.34 14.38 16.97
N ILE A 216 6.06 14.03 17.07
CA ILE A 216 5.15 13.70 15.98
C ILE A 216 4.02 14.72 16.01
N TRP A 217 3.81 15.39 14.90
CA TRP A 217 2.71 16.32 14.73
C TRP A 217 1.79 15.84 13.61
N PRO A 218 0.66 15.19 13.93
CA PRO A 218 -0.27 14.66 12.94
C PRO A 218 -1.01 15.74 12.14
N GLY A 219 -1.00 17.00 12.58
CA GLY A 219 -1.77 18.10 12.03
C GLY A 219 -2.42 18.96 13.13
N PRO A 220 -3.12 20.05 12.77
CA PRO A 220 -3.66 21.02 13.75
C PRO A 220 -4.62 20.41 14.77
N TYR A 221 -5.29 19.31 14.43
CA TYR A 221 -6.17 18.58 15.34
C TYR A 221 -6.38 17.15 14.85
N CYS A 222 -6.08 16.16 15.70
CA CYS A 222 -6.67 14.83 15.56
C CYS A 222 -7.91 14.74 16.44
N GLY A 223 -9.03 14.43 15.78
CA GLY A 223 -10.26 14.03 16.47
C GLY A 223 -10.05 12.79 17.34
N PRO A 224 -11.09 12.35 18.06
CA PRO A 224 -11.00 11.20 18.94
C PRO A 224 -10.49 9.98 18.18
N ALA A 225 -9.32 9.50 18.58
CA ALA A 225 -8.67 8.34 17.99
C ALA A 225 -8.74 7.12 18.88
N ASP A 226 -9.11 6.00 18.27
CA ASP A 226 -9.24 4.69 18.93
C ASP A 226 -7.89 3.99 18.97
N VAL A 227 -7.13 4.12 17.88
CA VAL A 227 -5.79 3.53 17.73
C VAL A 227 -4.85 4.52 17.06
N VAL A 228 -3.66 4.67 17.62
CA VAL A 228 -2.54 5.33 16.95
C VAL A 228 -1.38 4.38 16.84
N THR A 229 -0.87 4.17 15.63
CA THR A 229 0.32 3.35 15.39
C THR A 229 1.40 4.19 14.73
N LEU A 230 2.58 4.24 15.35
CA LEU A 230 3.78 4.83 14.78
C LEU A 230 4.78 3.70 14.47
N SER A 231 5.00 3.43 13.18
CA SER A 231 5.88 2.35 12.71
C SER A 231 7.17 2.93 12.13
N PHE A 232 8.28 2.22 12.34
CA PHE A 232 9.61 2.63 11.91
C PHE A 232 10.24 1.61 10.97
N GLN A 233 10.96 2.10 9.97
CA GLN A 233 11.68 1.28 9.01
C GLN A 233 13.17 1.64 8.95
N PRO A 234 14.06 0.68 8.62
CA PRO A 234 13.80 -0.75 8.54
C PRO A 234 13.64 -1.37 9.94
N GLY A 235 12.93 -2.49 10.05
CA GLY A 235 12.95 -3.32 11.27
C GLY A 235 11.64 -3.44 12.05
N GLN A 236 10.51 -2.98 11.50
CA GLN A 236 9.15 -3.24 12.03
C GLN A 236 8.91 -2.80 13.48
N ALA A 237 9.78 -1.97 14.06
CA ALA A 237 9.55 -1.41 15.38
C ALA A 237 8.32 -0.51 15.31
N ALA A 238 7.37 -0.71 16.21
CA ALA A 238 6.13 0.07 16.23
C ALA A 238 5.69 0.37 17.65
N LEU A 239 5.30 1.63 17.88
CA LEU A 239 4.53 2.04 19.03
C LEU A 239 3.05 1.92 18.65
N MET A 240 2.26 1.28 19.51
CA MET A 240 0.81 1.24 19.37
C MET A 240 0.12 1.72 20.64
N LEU A 241 -0.73 2.72 20.46
CA LEU A 241 -1.54 3.35 21.48
C LEU A 241 -3.00 3.01 21.22
N THR A 242 -3.74 2.62 22.25
CA THR A 242 -5.18 2.36 22.20
C THR A 242 -5.92 3.28 23.16
N ALA A 243 -7.09 3.73 22.74
CA ALA A 243 -8.08 4.36 23.60
C ALA A 243 -9.23 3.38 23.91
N ASP A 244 -10.09 3.76 24.84
CA ASP A 244 -11.40 3.14 24.96
C ASP A 244 -12.19 3.42 23.66
N PRO A 245 -12.70 2.40 22.93
CA PRO A 245 -13.44 2.60 21.69
C PRO A 245 -14.71 3.46 21.84
N LEU A 246 -15.27 3.57 23.04
CA LEU A 246 -16.42 4.44 23.31
C LEU A 246 -16.00 5.89 23.60
N ASN A 247 -14.73 6.11 23.93
CA ASN A 247 -14.17 7.37 24.40
C ASN A 247 -12.80 7.63 23.76
N GLY A 248 -12.73 7.57 22.42
CA GLY A 248 -11.51 7.84 21.66
C GLY A 248 -10.82 9.14 22.11
N ILE A 249 -9.49 9.19 22.01
CA ILE A 249 -8.70 10.27 22.61
C ILE A 249 -8.27 11.28 21.54
N PRO A 250 -8.65 12.56 21.66
CA PRO A 250 -8.11 13.60 20.79
C PRO A 250 -6.65 13.89 21.19
N PHE A 251 -5.83 14.24 20.20
CA PHE A 251 -4.45 14.65 20.46
C PHE A 251 -3.97 15.65 19.43
N GLU A 252 -3.11 16.56 19.88
CA GLU A 252 -2.46 17.53 18.99
C GLU A 252 -1.10 17.03 18.55
N ASN A 253 -0.32 16.47 19.48
CA ASN A 253 1.06 16.04 19.28
C ASN A 253 1.31 14.73 20.04
N LEU A 254 2.27 13.94 19.56
CA LEU A 254 2.79 12.77 20.28
C LEU A 254 4.30 12.83 20.36
N THR A 255 4.86 12.13 21.33
CA THR A 255 6.30 11.89 21.43
C THR A 255 6.52 10.39 21.39
N ALA A 256 7.48 9.90 20.60
CA ALA A 256 7.68 8.46 20.42
C ALA A 256 8.03 7.69 21.72
N THR A 257 8.45 8.40 22.76
CA THR A 257 8.79 7.86 24.09
C THR A 257 7.79 8.23 25.19
N GLY A 258 6.67 8.86 24.82
CA GLY A 258 5.65 9.34 25.76
C GLY A 258 6.00 10.69 26.42
N PRO A 259 5.18 11.15 27.38
CA PRO A 259 3.98 10.47 27.91
C PRO A 259 2.82 10.38 26.90
N TYR A 260 1.85 9.50 27.15
CA TYR A 260 0.66 9.29 26.32
C TYR A 260 -0.63 9.53 27.12
N PRO A 261 -1.01 10.78 27.40
CA PRO A 261 -2.22 11.07 28.18
C PRO A 261 -3.46 10.46 27.52
N GLY A 262 -4.25 9.72 28.29
CA GLY A 262 -5.52 9.12 27.85
C GLY A 262 -5.36 7.81 27.06
N PHE A 263 -4.20 7.54 26.47
CA PHE A 263 -3.94 6.29 25.75
C PHE A 263 -3.35 5.22 26.66
N ASN A 264 -3.73 3.97 26.40
CA ASN A 264 -3.03 2.78 26.87
C ASN A 264 -1.95 2.40 25.86
N VAL A 265 -0.77 2.02 26.36
CA VAL A 265 0.30 1.49 25.51
C VAL A 265 0.01 0.00 25.28
N ALA A 266 -0.65 -0.32 24.17
CA ALA A 266 -0.92 -1.69 23.77
C ALA A 266 0.34 -2.39 23.24
N ARG A 267 1.23 -1.65 22.58
CA ARG A 267 2.56 -2.14 22.20
C ARG A 267 3.62 -1.05 22.40
N PRO A 268 4.57 -1.22 23.33
CA PRO A 268 5.69 -0.30 23.45
C PRO A 268 6.69 -0.51 22.32
N LEU A 269 7.52 0.50 22.04
CA LEU A 269 8.71 0.30 21.23
C LEU A 269 9.64 -0.71 21.93
N PRO A 270 10.44 -1.49 21.17
CA PRO A 270 11.43 -2.39 21.76
C PRO A 270 12.33 -1.69 22.77
N ASN A 271 12.75 -2.42 23.81
CA ASN A 271 13.76 -1.91 24.74
C ASN A 271 15.01 -1.50 23.95
N GLU A 272 15.59 -0.36 24.30
CA GLU A 272 16.75 0.24 23.62
C GLU A 272 16.51 0.72 22.18
N PHE A 273 15.25 0.75 21.71
CA PHE A 273 14.94 1.30 20.40
C PHE A 273 15.36 2.77 20.30
N ASP A 274 16.24 3.06 19.33
CA ASP A 274 16.67 4.41 19.00
C ASP A 274 16.11 4.82 17.63
N TRP A 275 15.14 5.73 17.64
CA TRP A 275 14.51 6.24 16.42
C TRP A 275 15.51 6.85 15.43
N ARG A 276 16.69 7.32 15.91
CA ARG A 276 17.73 7.89 15.05
C ARG A 276 18.35 6.86 14.10
N THR A 277 18.19 5.57 14.38
CA THR A 277 18.63 4.45 13.54
C THR A 277 17.62 4.11 12.44
N ALA A 278 16.36 4.55 12.58
CA ALA A 278 15.34 4.39 11.57
C ALA A 278 15.56 5.37 10.41
N LYS A 279 15.27 4.89 9.20
CA LYS A 279 15.25 5.67 7.96
C LYS A 279 13.96 6.47 7.83
N SER A 280 12.81 5.84 8.09
CA SER A 280 11.51 6.47 7.93
C SER A 280 10.55 6.08 9.05
N ALA A 281 9.50 6.89 9.22
CA ALA A 281 8.36 6.58 10.06
C ALA A 281 7.03 6.73 9.30
N VAL A 282 6.05 5.92 9.68
CA VAL A 282 4.67 5.98 9.18
C VAL A 282 3.74 6.14 10.38
N LEU A 283 2.86 7.14 10.30
CA LEU A 283 1.80 7.36 11.27
C LEU A 283 0.47 6.81 10.72
N ARG A 284 -0.22 6.05 11.56
CA ARG A 284 -1.58 5.55 11.33
C ARG A 284 -2.47 5.98 12.46
N VAL A 285 -3.66 6.44 12.10
CA VAL A 285 -4.68 6.88 13.05
C VAL A 285 -6.00 6.22 12.68
N THR A 286 -6.57 5.44 13.59
CA THR A 286 -7.85 4.77 13.42
C THR A 286 -8.91 5.46 14.27
N ASN A 287 -9.99 5.88 13.61
CA ASN A 287 -11.15 6.50 14.24
C ASN A 287 -12.42 5.83 13.69
N ASN A 288 -13.30 5.31 14.56
CA ASN A 288 -14.54 4.63 14.18
C ASN A 288 -14.31 3.54 13.13
N ASP A 289 -13.34 2.65 13.37
CA ASP A 289 -12.90 1.58 12.46
C ASP A 289 -12.30 2.04 11.11
N VAL A 290 -12.18 3.34 10.87
CA VAL A 290 -11.53 3.89 9.67
C VAL A 290 -10.08 4.24 10.00
N THR A 291 -9.14 3.52 9.37
CA THR A 291 -7.70 3.82 9.52
C THR A 291 -7.22 4.74 8.42
N THR A 292 -6.54 5.81 8.83
CA THR A 292 -5.97 6.82 7.95
C THR A 292 -4.45 6.67 7.87
N TRP A 293 -3.93 6.73 6.64
CA TRP A 293 -2.55 6.37 6.30
C TRP A 293 -1.74 7.55 5.85
N THR A 294 -0.59 7.74 6.46
CA THR A 294 0.40 8.70 5.98
C THR A 294 1.42 8.03 5.05
N ARG A 295 2.00 8.81 4.15
CA ARG A 295 3.22 8.42 3.44
C ARG A 295 4.39 8.28 4.42
N PRO A 296 5.40 7.46 4.12
CA PRO A 296 6.57 7.34 4.96
C PRO A 296 7.30 8.66 4.97
N THR A 297 7.63 9.12 6.16
CA THR A 297 8.36 10.36 6.38
C THR A 297 9.82 10.02 6.64
N ASP A 298 10.73 10.55 5.82
CA ASP A 298 12.17 10.44 6.04
C ASP A 298 12.54 11.12 7.37
N LEU A 299 13.22 10.39 8.24
CA LEU A 299 13.65 10.88 9.56
C LEU A 299 15.00 11.58 9.52
N THR A 300 15.70 11.57 8.38
CA THR A 300 16.99 12.22 8.21
C THR A 300 16.93 13.71 8.52
N PRO A 301 16.00 14.51 7.95
CA PRO A 301 15.89 15.93 8.28
C PRO A 301 15.63 16.17 9.77
N ALA A 302 14.74 15.38 10.39
CA ALA A 302 14.50 15.48 11.84
C ALA A 302 15.76 15.22 12.68
N ARG A 303 16.65 14.33 12.22
CA ARG A 303 17.90 14.00 12.91
C ARG A 303 18.98 15.07 12.72
N THR A 304 19.09 15.65 11.52
CA THR A 304 20.23 16.51 11.16
C THR A 304 19.93 18.00 11.18
N GLU A 305 18.66 18.39 11.03
CA GLU A 305 18.28 19.79 10.77
C GLU A 305 17.43 20.41 11.87
N SER A 306 16.75 19.64 12.74
CA SER A 306 15.81 20.19 13.76
C SER A 306 16.35 21.40 14.52
N ALA A 307 17.61 21.36 14.96
CA ALA A 307 18.22 22.45 15.74
C ALA A 307 18.46 23.74 14.95
N GLN A 308 18.42 23.69 13.61
CA GLN A 308 18.61 24.82 12.71
C GLN A 308 17.28 25.53 12.39
N HIS A 309 16.15 24.93 12.78
CA HIS A 309 14.82 25.44 12.50
C HIS A 309 14.10 25.87 13.80
N PRO A 310 13.21 26.88 13.72
CA PRO A 310 12.43 27.33 14.87
C PRO A 310 11.71 26.18 15.60
N GLU A 311 11.57 26.29 16.92
CA GLU A 311 11.03 25.21 17.76
C GLU A 311 9.58 24.82 17.43
N ASP A 312 8.82 25.72 16.84
CA ASP A 312 7.42 25.53 16.42
C ASP A 312 7.26 24.93 15.01
N THR A 313 8.37 24.55 14.37
CA THR A 313 8.37 23.96 13.02
C THR A 313 8.67 22.46 13.05
N TYR A 314 8.03 21.75 12.11
CA TYR A 314 8.21 20.32 11.91
C TYR A 314 8.53 20.03 10.44
N TRP A 315 9.31 18.98 10.18
CA TRP A 315 9.55 18.49 8.83
C TRP A 315 8.33 17.71 8.33
N PHE A 316 7.73 18.16 7.23
CA PHE A 316 6.69 17.47 6.48
C PHE A 316 7.28 16.91 5.19
N GLN A 317 7.16 15.59 4.98
CA GLN A 317 7.75 14.90 3.84
C GLN A 317 7.34 15.53 2.50
N GLY A 318 8.32 16.04 1.75
CA GLY A 318 8.11 16.67 0.44
C GLY A 318 7.65 18.13 0.49
N PHE A 319 7.42 18.70 1.68
CA PHE A 319 6.92 20.07 1.86
C PHE A 319 7.82 20.96 2.73
N GLY A 320 8.81 20.38 3.42
CA GLY A 320 9.80 21.14 4.17
C GLY A 320 9.45 21.34 5.64
N TRP A 321 10.18 22.27 6.28
CA TRP A 321 9.95 22.68 7.66
C TRP A 321 8.80 23.69 7.73
N LEU A 322 7.69 23.31 8.35
CA LEU A 322 6.46 24.10 8.41
C LEU A 322 5.99 24.31 9.86
N ASN A 323 5.47 25.50 10.15
CA ASN A 323 4.70 25.80 11.37
C ASN A 323 3.19 25.68 11.16
N SER A 324 2.41 25.84 12.24
CA SER A 324 0.94 25.80 12.24
C SER A 324 0.29 26.64 11.14
N SER A 325 0.73 27.89 10.97
CA SER A 325 0.15 28.78 9.96
C SER A 325 0.44 28.32 8.53
N GLN A 326 1.61 27.74 8.29
CA GLN A 326 2.00 27.22 6.98
C GLN A 326 1.23 25.95 6.65
N VAL A 327 1.15 25.02 7.60
CA VAL A 327 0.35 23.78 7.44
C VAL A 327 -1.10 24.12 7.12
N ALA A 328 -1.72 25.07 7.83
CA ALA A 328 -3.09 25.50 7.56
C ALA A 328 -3.32 26.06 6.13
N ARG A 329 -2.27 26.54 5.45
CA ARG A 329 -2.36 26.99 4.05
C ARG A 329 -2.24 25.86 3.02
N HIS A 330 -1.61 24.75 3.40
CA HIS A 330 -1.35 23.61 2.53
C HIS A 330 -2.35 22.46 2.75
N ASP A 331 -2.84 22.27 3.97
CA ASP A 331 -3.75 21.19 4.33
C ASP A 331 -5.10 21.34 3.61
N GLY A 332 -5.51 20.28 2.91
CA GLY A 332 -6.67 20.30 2.02
C GLY A 332 -6.43 21.03 0.70
N LYS A 333 -5.19 21.39 0.35
CA LYS A 333 -4.84 21.97 -0.94
C LYS A 333 -3.72 21.20 -1.62
N ASP A 334 -2.55 21.15 -0.98
CA ASP A 334 -1.33 20.56 -1.53
C ASP A 334 -1.03 19.18 -0.91
N PHE A 335 -1.47 18.98 0.33
CA PHE A 335 -1.47 17.69 1.03
C PHE A 335 -2.66 17.57 1.98
N LEU A 336 -2.83 16.41 2.59
CA LEU A 336 -3.71 16.19 3.74
C LEU A 336 -2.87 15.89 4.97
N THR A 337 -3.16 16.53 6.11
CA THR A 337 -2.54 16.10 7.38
C THR A 337 -3.08 14.72 7.78
N ALA A 338 -2.39 14.03 8.69
CA ALA A 338 -2.72 12.65 9.08
C ALA A 338 -4.17 12.50 9.54
N CYS A 339 -4.73 13.53 10.17
CA CYS A 339 -6.10 13.52 10.69
C CYS A 339 -7.07 14.44 9.92
N ALA A 340 -6.65 15.02 8.80
CA ALA A 340 -7.55 15.80 7.96
C ALA A 340 -8.70 14.93 7.44
N GLN A 341 -9.93 15.41 7.56
CA GLN A 341 -11.09 14.77 6.93
C GLN A 341 -10.92 14.86 5.40
N ALA A 342 -11.07 13.74 4.70
CA ALA A 342 -11.23 13.78 3.25
C ALA A 342 -12.56 14.50 2.97
N LYS A 343 -12.52 15.62 2.25
CA LYS A 343 -13.72 16.40 1.90
C LYS A 343 -14.38 15.86 0.64
#